data_AF-A0A1Q7IFT4-F1
#
_entry.id   AF-A0A1Q7IFT4-F1
#
_cell.length_a   1.000
_cell.length_b   1.000
_cell.length_c   1.000
_cell.angle_alpha   90.00
_cell.angle_beta   90.00
_cell.angle_gamma   90.00
#
_symmetry.space_group_name_H-M   'P 1'
#
loop_
_entity.id
_entity.type
_entity.pdbx_description
1 polymer ?
#
loop_
_entity_poly.entity_id
_entity_poly.type
_entity_poly.pdbx_seq_one_letter_code
_entity_poly.pdbx_strand_id
1 'polypeptide(L)'
;MARKANKSNKSQSVGRPVTVSIAEARSLIAMIEKSQVPFGESAPVFAKIKAHVEAGNPLDAEDYEHLLELVKKAKDWDKAVETSAMTEREETLSG
;
A
#
# COMPACT_ATOMS: atom_id res chain seq x y z
N MET A 1 43.52 -13.20 5.31
CA MET A 1 42.92 -12.48 4.17
C MET A 1 41.74 -13.28 3.62
N ALA A 2 40.62 -12.61 3.31
CA ALA A 2 39.46 -13.00 2.48
C ALA A 2 38.59 -14.22 2.90
N ARG A 3 37.40 -14.02 3.51
CA ARG A 3 36.07 -13.71 2.92
C ARG A 3 35.37 -14.89 2.22
N LYS A 4 34.32 -15.45 2.85
CA LYS A 4 33.12 -16.02 2.22
C LYS A 4 32.01 -16.13 3.28
N ALA A 5 30.72 -16.01 3.01
CA ALA A 5 29.95 -15.01 2.28
C ALA A 5 28.60 -15.01 3.00
N ASN A 6 28.05 -13.82 3.26
CA ASN A 6 26.77 -13.61 3.95
C ASN A 6 25.60 -13.74 2.95
N LYS A 7 24.39 -14.02 3.47
CA LYS A 7 23.07 -13.92 2.78
C LYS A 7 22.79 -15.03 1.74
N SER A 8 21.67 -15.76 1.77
CA SER A 8 20.29 -15.25 1.91
C SER A 8 19.36 -16.39 2.31
N ASN A 9 18.75 -16.32 3.50
CA ASN A 9 17.49 -17.01 3.76
C ASN A 9 16.40 -16.34 2.92
N LYS A 10 16.07 -16.92 1.76
CA LYS A 10 14.74 -16.75 1.15
C LYS A 10 14.16 -18.15 0.97
N SER A 11 13.75 -18.71 2.11
CA SER A 11 12.76 -19.78 2.11
C SER A 11 11.40 -19.23 1.71
N GLN A 12 10.58 -20.13 1.18
CA GLN A 12 9.14 -20.02 0.84
C GLN A 12 8.88 -19.65 -0.63
N SER A 13 8.81 -20.60 -1.57
CA SER A 13 8.10 -21.90 -1.62
C SER A 13 6.57 -21.79 -1.67
N VAL A 14 6.06 -22.17 -2.84
CA VAL A 14 4.81 -22.90 -3.14
C VAL A 14 3.48 -22.14 -3.14
N GLY A 15 2.69 -22.39 -4.19
CA GLY A 15 1.31 -21.96 -4.40
C GLY A 15 0.35 -22.42 -3.30
N ARG A 16 0.37 -21.68 -2.20
CA ARG A 16 -0.70 -21.65 -1.20
C ARG A 16 -1.73 -20.61 -1.65
N PRO A 17 -3.05 -20.81 -1.43
CA PRO A 17 -3.99 -19.70 -1.51
C PRO A 17 -3.43 -18.60 -0.59
N VAL A 18 -3.12 -17.45 -1.17
CA VAL A 18 -2.53 -16.31 -0.47
C VAL A 18 -3.61 -15.74 0.43
N THR A 19 -3.82 -16.39 1.57
CA THR A 19 -4.65 -15.89 2.65
C THR A 19 -3.76 -14.95 3.44
N VAL A 20 -3.99 -13.65 3.24
CA VAL A 20 -3.21 -12.62 3.92
C VAL A 20 -3.63 -12.54 5.37
N SER A 21 -2.65 -12.36 6.25
CA SER A 21 -2.93 -12.23 7.67
C SER A 21 -3.78 -10.98 7.92
N ILE A 22 -4.80 -11.10 8.77
CA ILE A 22 -5.71 -10.00 9.13
C ILE A 22 -4.90 -8.81 9.67
N ALA A 23 -3.82 -9.07 10.41
CA ALA A 23 -2.93 -8.03 10.95
C ALA A 23 -2.24 -7.20 9.85
N GLU A 24 -1.83 -7.85 8.76
CA GLU A 24 -1.22 -7.19 7.60
C GLU A 24 -2.25 -6.34 6.87
N ALA A 25 -3.43 -6.89 6.60
CA ALA A 25 -4.52 -6.14 5.96
C ALA A 25 -4.96 -4.92 6.78
N ARG A 26 -5.07 -5.04 8.11
CA ARG A 26 -5.34 -3.90 9.01
C ARG A 26 -4.28 -2.81 8.90
N SER A 27 -3.01 -3.21 8.81
CA SER A 27 -1.90 -2.25 8.70
C SER A 27 -1.95 -1.49 7.38
N LEU A 28 -2.30 -2.17 6.29
CA LEU A 28 -2.48 -1.55 4.97
C LEU A 28 -3.68 -0.59 4.96
N ILE A 29 -4.83 -1.02 5.50
CA ILE A 29 -6.03 -0.16 5.65
C ILE A 29 -5.67 1.13 6.39
N ALA A 30 -4.98 1.02 7.54
CA ALA A 30 -4.60 2.19 8.34
C ALA A 30 -3.66 3.15 7.58
N MET A 31 -2.78 2.64 6.73
CA MET A 31 -1.91 3.49 5.89
C MET A 31 -2.71 4.27 4.85
N ILE A 32 -3.67 3.60 4.21
CA ILE A 32 -4.54 4.23 3.23
C ILE A 32 -5.44 5.30 3.89
N GLU A 33 -6.01 5.00 5.07
CA GLU A 33 -6.82 5.96 5.84
C GLU A 33 -6.03 7.21 6.25
N LYS A 34 -4.74 7.05 6.59
CA LYS A 34 -3.85 8.18 6.91
C LYS A 34 -3.57 9.08 5.70
N SER A 35 -3.41 8.48 4.52
CA SER A 35 -3.17 9.23 3.28
C SER A 35 -4.41 9.98 2.78
N GLN A 36 -5.61 9.64 3.29
CA GLN A 36 -6.90 10.23 2.91
C GLN A 36 -7.11 10.29 1.38
N VAL A 37 -6.62 9.28 0.65
CA VAL A 37 -6.74 9.26 -0.81
C VAL A 37 -8.21 9.22 -1.24
N PRO A 38 -8.60 10.00 -2.26
CA PRO A 38 -9.92 9.87 -2.86
C PRO A 38 -10.00 8.57 -3.66
N PHE A 39 -10.75 7.58 -3.14
CA PHE A 39 -10.89 6.27 -3.80
C PHE A 39 -11.85 6.26 -5.00
N GLY A 40 -12.70 7.29 -5.15
CA GLY A 40 -13.69 7.39 -6.22
C GLY A 40 -14.53 6.11 -6.34
N GLU A 41 -14.44 5.44 -7.48
CA GLU A 41 -15.15 4.20 -7.79
C GLU A 41 -14.67 2.98 -6.97
N SER A 42 -13.46 3.03 -6.41
CA SER A 42 -12.91 1.95 -5.58
C SER A 42 -13.29 2.09 -4.09
N ALA A 43 -14.01 3.15 -3.69
CA ALA A 43 -14.50 3.35 -2.33
C ALA A 43 -15.37 2.20 -1.79
N PRO A 44 -16.37 1.66 -2.53
CA PRO A 44 -17.17 0.54 -2.05
C PRO A 44 -16.35 -0.75 -1.87
N VAL A 45 -15.33 -0.97 -2.73
CA VAL A 45 -14.43 -2.12 -2.64
C VAL A 45 -13.59 -2.03 -1.37
N PHE A 46 -13.02 -0.85 -1.09
CA PHE A 46 -12.27 -0.61 0.14
C PHE A 46 -13.12 -0.82 1.40
N ALA A 47 -14.36 -0.30 1.41
CA ALA A 47 -15.27 -0.47 2.52
C ALA A 47 -15.62 -1.95 2.77
N LYS A 48 -15.84 -2.73 1.70
CA LYS A 48 -16.07 -4.18 1.78
C LYS A 48 -14.87 -4.90 2.40
N ILE A 49 -13.67 -4.61 1.89
CA ILE A 49 -12.42 -5.20 2.39
C ILE A 49 -12.22 -4.86 3.88
N LYS A 50 -12.40 -3.59 4.25
CA LYS A 50 -12.30 -3.14 5.63
C LYS A 50 -13.27 -3.86 6.56
N ALA A 51 -14.55 -3.95 6.18
CA ALA A 51 -15.56 -4.67 6.96
C ALA A 51 -15.19 -6.16 7.13
N HIS A 52 -14.63 -6.79 6.09
CA HIS A 52 -14.20 -8.19 6.14
C HIS A 52 -13.04 -8.41 7.15
N VAL A 53 -12.08 -7.49 7.15
CA VAL A 53 -10.93 -7.48 8.06
C VAL A 53 -11.33 -7.16 9.51
N GLU A 54 -12.28 -6.24 9.69
CA GLU A 54 -12.84 -5.89 11.01
C GLU A 54 -13.63 -7.05 11.60
N ALA A 55 -14.37 -7.78 10.77
CA ALA A 55 -15.05 -9.02 11.15
C ALA A 55 -14.08 -10.16 11.53
N GLY A 56 -12.78 -10.01 11.30
CA GLY A 56 -11.77 -11.01 11.62
C GLY A 56 -11.71 -12.14 10.60
N ASN A 57 -12.20 -11.91 9.37
CA ASN A 57 -12.09 -12.87 8.29
C ASN A 57 -10.79 -12.61 7.49
N PRO A 58 -10.12 -13.68 7.03
CA PRO A 58 -8.98 -13.54 6.11
C PRO A 58 -9.44 -12.98 4.76
N LEU A 59 -8.61 -12.17 4.11
CA LEU A 59 -8.91 -11.74 2.74
C LEU A 59 -8.60 -12.87 1.75
N ASP A 60 -9.43 -12.92 0.72
CA ASP A 60 -9.12 -13.60 -0.52
C ASP A 60 -8.06 -12.86 -1.33
N ALA A 61 -7.43 -13.55 -2.28
CA ALA A 61 -6.38 -12.98 -3.11
C ALA A 61 -6.88 -11.78 -3.93
N GLU A 62 -8.10 -11.83 -4.47
CA GLU A 62 -8.69 -10.71 -5.25
C GLU A 62 -8.89 -9.45 -4.39
N ASP A 63 -9.51 -9.60 -3.23
CA ASP A 63 -9.73 -8.50 -2.29
C ASP A 63 -8.38 -7.94 -1.78
N TYR A 64 -7.35 -8.78 -1.65
CA TYR A 64 -6.00 -8.34 -1.29
C TYR A 64 -5.30 -7.56 -2.41
N GLU A 65 -5.41 -8.01 -3.66
CA GLU A 65 -4.85 -7.28 -4.82
C GLU A 65 -5.49 -5.89 -4.93
N HIS A 66 -6.81 -5.79 -4.74
CA HIS A 66 -7.50 -4.50 -4.69
C HIS A 66 -7.00 -3.61 -3.56
N LEU A 67 -6.73 -4.18 -2.38
CA LEU A 67 -6.14 -3.44 -1.26
C LEU A 67 -4.73 -2.92 -1.61
N LEU A 68 -3.91 -3.71 -2.30
CA LEU A 68 -2.58 -3.30 -2.75
C LEU A 68 -2.64 -2.17 -3.80
N GLU A 69 -3.60 -2.22 -4.73
CA GLU A 69 -3.81 -1.13 -5.68
C GLU A 69 -4.16 0.18 -4.98
N LEU A 70 -5.00 0.13 -3.94
CA LEU A 70 -5.37 1.30 -3.13
C LEU A 70 -4.19 1.83 -2.33
N VAL A 71 -3.38 0.94 -1.74
CA VAL A 71 -2.11 1.30 -1.10
C VAL A 71 -1.19 2.01 -2.08
N LYS A 72 -1.07 1.50 -3.31
CA LYS A 72 -0.23 2.13 -4.32
C LYS A 72 -0.73 3.54 -4.65
N LYS A 73 -2.03 3.71 -4.90
CA LYS A 73 -2.66 5.03 -5.11
C LYS A 73 -2.43 5.97 -3.93
N ALA A 74 -2.56 5.49 -2.69
CA ALA A 74 -2.25 6.25 -1.47
C ALA A 74 -0.81 6.76 -1.46
N LYS A 75 0.16 5.90 -1.77
CA LYS A 75 1.58 6.30 -1.82
C LYS A 75 1.89 7.25 -2.97
N ASP A 76 1.30 7.03 -4.14
CA ASP A 76 1.45 7.90 -5.30
C ASP A 76 0.83 9.28 -5.04
N TRP A 77 -0.29 9.34 -4.33
CA TRP A 77 -0.94 10.58 -3.92
C TRP A 77 -0.12 11.33 -2.86
N ASP A 78 0.36 10.66 -1.83
CA ASP A 78 1.23 11.25 -0.80
C ASP A 78 2.46 11.88 -1.46
N LYS A 79 3.10 11.13 -2.37
CA LYS A 79 4.22 11.63 -3.18
C LYS A 79 3.80 12.80 -4.07
N ALA A 80 2.64 12.74 -4.72
CA ALA A 80 2.15 13.84 -5.56
C ALA A 80 1.94 15.11 -4.73
N VAL A 81 1.30 15.01 -3.57
CA VAL A 81 1.10 16.10 -2.61
C VAL A 81 2.45 16.68 -2.16
N GLU A 82 3.42 15.84 -1.81
CA GLU A 82 4.78 16.28 -1.47
C GLU A 82 5.47 16.98 -2.65
N THR A 83 5.37 16.44 -3.87
CA THR A 83 6.01 17.04 -5.06
C THR A 83 5.35 18.34 -5.50
N SER A 84 4.02 18.46 -5.40
CA SER A 84 3.30 19.69 -5.71
C SER A 84 3.60 20.80 -4.69
N ALA A 85 3.84 20.45 -3.42
CA ALA A 85 4.32 21.41 -2.42
C ALA A 85 5.77 21.90 -2.67
N MET A 86 6.53 21.23 -3.55
CA MET A 86 7.92 21.54 -3.84
C MET A 86 8.13 22.35 -5.13
N THR A 87 7.11 22.50 -5.96
CA THR A 87 7.23 23.14 -7.30
C THR A 87 6.71 24.59 -7.39
N GLU A 88 6.34 25.24 -6.28
CA GLU A 88 5.94 26.66 -6.29
C GLU A 88 7.08 27.64 -5.90
N ARG A 89 8.36 27.36 -6.19
CA ARG A 89 9.45 28.28 -5.79
C ARG A 89 10.49 28.71 -6.82
N GLU A 90 10.37 28.38 -8.10
CA GLU A 90 11.25 28.99 -9.12
C GLU A 90 10.47 29.53 -10.32
N GLU A 91 9.54 30.45 -10.06
CA GLU A 91 9.04 31.37 -11.07
C GLU A 91 8.99 32.79 -10.50
N THR A 92 10.15 33.40 -10.22
CA THR A 92 10.30 34.85 -10.38
C THR A 92 11.77 35.22 -10.55
N LEU A 93 12.02 36.12 -11.52
CA LEU A 93 13.23 36.90 -11.81
C LEU A 93 14.19 36.22 -12.80
N SER A 94 14.47 36.79 -13.97
CA SER A 94 14.65 38.22 -14.25
C SER A 94 14.08 38.58 -15.61
N GLY A 95 13.25 39.63 -15.64
CA GLY A 95 13.19 40.52 -16.80
C GLY A 95 14.45 41.38 -16.90
#